data_AF-A0A8T9PY75-F1
#
_entry.id   AF-A0A8T9PY75-F1
#
_cell.length_a   1.000
_cell.length_b   1.000
_cell.length_c   1.000
_cell.angle_alpha   90.00
_cell.angle_beta   90.00
_cell.angle_gamma   90.00
#
_symmetry.space_group_name_H-M   'P 1'
#
loop_
_entity.id
_entity.type
_entity.pdbx_description
1 polymer ?
#
loop_
_entity_poly.entity_id
_entity_poly.type
_entity_poly.pdbx_seq_one_letter_code
_entity_poly.pdbx_strand_id
1 'polypeptide(L)'
;MGRGQVACYDPATGEKLSSVAVPAPHTSSCAFGGPELKTLFITSARQDLTPEQLAKYPLSGNLFATEPGVAGVPTHSFRAG
;
A
#
# COMPACT_ATOMS: atom_id res chain seq x y z
N MET A 1 1.01 12.05 -5.87
CA MET A 1 0.12 10.94 -5.46
C MET A 1 0.67 9.64 -6.01
N GLY A 2 0.35 8.47 -5.42
CA GLY A 2 0.85 7.17 -5.90
C GLY A 2 0.42 6.81 -7.32
N ARG A 3 0.82 5.62 -7.78
CA ARG A 3 0.58 5.13 -9.15
C ARG A 3 -0.32 3.89 -9.19
N GLY A 4 -1.22 3.72 -8.22
CA GLY A 4 -2.10 2.56 -8.13
C GLY A 4 -1.36 1.24 -7.89
N GLN A 5 -0.23 1.27 -7.19
CA GLN A 5 0.53 0.08 -6.86
C GLN A 5 1.41 0.29 -5.62
N VAL A 6 1.79 -0.82 -5.01
CA VAL A 6 2.92 -0.93 -4.08
C VAL A 6 3.98 -1.80 -4.76
N ALA A 7 5.24 -1.38 -4.73
CA ALA A 7 6.35 -2.11 -5.37
C ALA A 7 7.42 -2.50 -4.35
N CYS A 8 7.96 -3.71 -4.53
CA CYS A 8 9.10 -4.22 -3.77
C CYS A 8 10.36 -4.02 -4.60
N TYR A 9 11.40 -3.47 -3.97
CA TYR A 9 12.68 -3.21 -4.59
C TYR A 9 13.79 -3.92 -3.82
N ASP A 10 14.80 -4.39 -4.55
CA ASP A 10 16.06 -4.79 -3.96
C ASP A 10 16.75 -3.55 -3.37
N PRO A 11 17.08 -3.54 -2.07
CA PRO A 11 17.66 -2.37 -1.42
C PRO A 11 19.13 -2.13 -1.80
N ALA A 12 19.85 -3.14 -2.30
CA ALA A 12 21.24 -3.03 -2.71
C ALA A 12 21.38 -2.54 -4.16
N THR A 13 20.49 -3.00 -5.06
CA THR A 13 20.57 -2.68 -6.50
C THR A 13 19.54 -1.65 -6.97
N GLY A 14 18.43 -1.48 -6.25
CA GLY A 14 17.29 -0.68 -6.67
C GLY A 14 16.41 -1.34 -7.74
N GLU A 15 16.66 -2.62 -8.07
CA GLU A 15 15.85 -3.37 -9.01
C GLU A 15 14.43 -3.61 -8.46
N LYS A 16 13.42 -3.45 -9.32
CA LYS A 16 12.04 -3.78 -8.95
C LYS A 16 11.84 -5.29 -8.98
N LEU A 17 11.72 -5.91 -7.81
CA LEU A 17 11.51 -7.36 -7.66
C LEU A 17 10.06 -7.76 -7.94
N SER A 18 9.08 -6.98 -7.47
CA SER A 18 7.66 -7.28 -7.63
C SER A 18 6.77 -6.06 -7.41
N SER A 19 5.46 -6.22 -7.66
CA SER A 19 4.46 -5.20 -7.27
C SER A 19 3.08 -5.79 -7.07
N VAL A 20 2.33 -5.17 -6.16
CA VAL A 20 0.90 -5.36 -5.96
C VAL A 20 0.15 -4.22 -6.65
N ALA A 21 -0.72 -4.55 -7.60
CA ALA A 21 -1.64 -3.57 -8.20
C ALA A 21 -2.78 -3.23 -7.23
N VAL A 22 -3.16 -1.96 -7.17
CA VAL A 22 -4.21 -1.45 -6.28
C VAL A 22 -5.26 -0.76 -7.14
N PRO A 23 -6.56 -1.10 -7.02
CA PRO A 23 -7.63 -0.52 -7.84
C PRO A 23 -8.03 0.90 -7.37
N ALA A 24 -7.03 1.72 -7.02
CA ALA A 24 -7.16 3.12 -6.65
C ALA A 24 -5.89 3.86 -7.12
N PRO A 25 -5.99 4.88 -7.98
CA PRO A 25 -4.83 5.53 -8.58
C PRO A 25 -3.93 6.19 -7.52
N HIS A 26 -4.52 6.77 -6.47
CA HIS A 26 -3.79 7.48 -5.43
C HIS A 26 -3.48 6.57 -4.23
N THR A 27 -2.72 5.49 -4.44
CA THR A 27 -2.12 4.72 -3.33
C THR A 27 -1.20 5.62 -2.50
N SER A 28 -1.26 5.57 -1.17
CA SER A 28 -0.53 6.49 -0.30
C SER A 28 0.53 5.82 0.57
N SER A 29 0.21 4.71 1.23
CA SER A 29 1.15 3.98 2.08
C SER A 29 0.80 2.50 2.20
N CYS A 30 1.71 1.72 2.78
CA CYS A 30 1.48 0.32 3.11
C CYS A 30 2.20 -0.09 4.41
N ALA A 31 1.64 -1.07 5.12
CA ALA A 31 2.26 -1.66 6.30
C ALA A 31 1.86 -3.13 6.43
N PHE A 32 2.79 -3.96 6.91
CA PHE A 32 2.47 -5.34 7.28
C PHE A 32 1.71 -5.39 8.61
N GLY A 33 0.77 -6.32 8.72
CA GLY A 33 -0.05 -6.56 9.90
C GLY A 33 -0.67 -7.95 9.91
N GLY A 34 -1.65 -8.13 10.79
CA GLY A 34 -2.22 -9.44 11.10
C GLY A 34 -1.34 -10.26 12.06
N PRO A 35 -1.84 -11.39 12.59
CA PRO A 35 -1.16 -12.16 13.65
C PRO A 35 0.24 -12.66 13.25
N GLU A 36 0.43 -12.99 11.97
CA GLU A 36 1.69 -13.52 11.42
C GLU A 36 2.49 -12.47 10.62
N LEU A 37 2.04 -11.20 10.59
CA LEU A 37 2.64 -10.13 9.76
C LEU A 37 2.72 -10.45 8.26
N LYS A 38 1.86 -11.35 7.77
CA LYS A 38 1.78 -11.74 6.35
C LYS A 38 0.80 -10.90 5.53
N THR A 39 -0.06 -10.12 6.19
CA THR A 39 -1.03 -9.27 5.50
C THR A 39 -0.41 -7.90 5.24
N LEU A 40 -0.32 -7.49 3.97
CA LEU A 40 0.05 -6.14 3.58
C LEU A 40 -1.21 -5.27 3.47
N PHE A 41 -1.38 -4.35 4.42
CA PHE A 41 -2.40 -3.32 4.37
C PHE A 41 -1.94 -2.15 3.52
N ILE A 42 -2.81 -1.63 2.67
CA ILE A 42 -2.49 -0.56 1.72
C ILE A 42 -3.57 0.52 1.82
N THR A 43 -3.15 1.74 2.13
CA THR A 43 -4.04 2.90 2.16
C THR A 43 -4.07 3.61 0.80
N SER A 44 -5.21 4.21 0.50
CA SER A 44 -5.37 5.04 -0.69
C SER A 44 -6.08 6.34 -0.35
N ALA A 45 -5.96 7.34 -1.22
CA ALA A 45 -6.65 8.61 -1.13
C ALA A 45 -7.67 8.75 -2.26
N ARG A 46 -8.69 9.55 -2.01
CA ARG A 46 -9.64 10.03 -3.03
C ARG A 46 -9.48 11.51 -3.35
N GLN A 47 -8.61 12.20 -2.62
CA GLN A 47 -8.33 13.62 -2.80
C GLN A 47 -7.80 13.86 -4.21
N ASP A 48 -8.19 14.99 -4.80
CA ASP A 48 -7.80 15.45 -6.13
C ASP A 48 -8.27 14.56 -7.31
N LEU A 49 -9.19 13.62 -7.08
CA LEU A 49 -9.86 12.89 -8.15
C LEU A 49 -11.10 13.63 -8.64
N THR A 50 -11.24 13.75 -9.96
CA THR A 50 -12.44 14.31 -10.59
C THR A 50 -13.64 13.36 -10.43
N PRO A 51 -14.89 13.85 -10.60
CA PRO A 51 -16.07 12.98 -10.60
C PRO A 51 -15.98 11.82 -11.59
N GLU A 52 -15.42 12.03 -12.78
CA GLU A 52 -15.23 10.99 -13.80
C GLU A 52 -14.19 9.95 -13.35
N GLN A 53 -13.12 10.39 -12.69
CA GLN A 53 -12.12 9.49 -12.13
C GLN A 53 -12.65 8.70 -10.94
N LEU A 54 -13.46 9.31 -10.08
CA LEU A 54 -14.13 8.61 -8.98
C LEU A 54 -15.13 7.58 -9.49
N ALA A 55 -15.85 7.88 -10.57
CA ALA A 55 -16.73 6.90 -11.22
C ALA A 55 -15.92 5.73 -11.82
N LYS A 56 -14.74 6.00 -12.39
CA LYS A 56 -13.83 4.97 -12.93
C LYS A 56 -13.11 4.15 -11.85
N TYR A 57 -12.77 4.77 -10.72
CA TYR A 57 -12.02 4.19 -9.60
C TYR A 57 -12.81 4.32 -8.30
N PRO A 58 -13.95 3.62 -8.17
CA PRO A 58 -14.87 3.80 -7.05
C PRO A 58 -14.29 3.35 -5.70
N LEU A 59 -13.20 2.59 -5.70
CA LEU A 59 -12.52 2.13 -4.48
C LEU A 59 -11.46 3.12 -3.96
N SER A 60 -11.31 4.28 -4.61
CA SER A 60 -10.35 5.30 -4.17
C SER A 60 -10.72 5.84 -2.78
N GLY A 61 -9.74 5.88 -1.88
CA GLY A 61 -9.94 6.25 -0.47
C GLY A 61 -10.17 5.06 0.47
N ASN A 62 -10.31 3.84 -0.05
CA ASN A 62 -10.47 2.64 0.77
C ASN A 62 -9.11 2.12 1.29
N LEU A 63 -9.20 1.26 2.31
CA LEU A 63 -8.14 0.38 2.77
C LEU A 63 -8.20 -0.95 2.00
N PHE A 64 -7.06 -1.43 1.54
CA PHE A 64 -6.91 -2.73 0.88
C PHE A 64 -6.03 -3.65 1.73
N ALA A 65 -6.19 -4.97 1.56
CA ALA A 65 -5.38 -5.98 2.21
C ALA A 65 -5.06 -7.11 1.22
N THR A 66 -3.84 -7.62 1.25
CA THR A 66 -3.40 -8.78 0.45
C THR A 66 -2.30 -9.55 1.16
N GLU A 67 -1.98 -10.76 0.71
CA GLU A 67 -0.82 -11.53 1.16
C GLU A 67 0.22 -11.62 0.03
N PRO A 68 1.36 -10.90 0.11
CA PRO A 68 2.34 -10.86 -0.97
C PRO A 68 3.32 -12.05 -0.98
N GLY A 69 3.11 -13.06 -0.12
CA GLY A 69 3.99 -14.23 -0.01
C GLY A 69 5.22 -14.04 0.90
N VAL A 70 5.32 -12.89 1.57
CA VAL A 70 6.40 -12.58 2.54
C VAL A 70 5.80 -12.03 3.84
N ALA A 71 6.55 -12.11 4.94
CA ALA A 71 6.17 -11.51 6.21
C ALA A 71 6.96 -10.23 6.49
N GLY A 72 6.30 -9.26 7.12
CA GLY A 72 6.93 -8.04 7.60
C GLY A 72 7.58 -8.19 8.97
N VAL A 73 7.90 -7.04 9.58
CA VAL A 73 8.49 -6.95 10.92
C VAL A 73 7.59 -6.14 11.85
N PRO A 74 7.65 -6.36 13.18
CA PRO A 74 6.90 -5.56 14.15
C PRO A 74 7.23 -4.07 14.04
N THR A 75 6.22 -3.22 14.24
CA THR A 75 6.45 -1.77 14.36
C THR A 75 7.13 -1.43 15.68
N HIS A 76 7.94 -0.38 15.69
CA HIS A 76 8.55 0.13 16.90
C HIS A 76 7.59 1.09 17.62
N SER A 77 7.41 0.90 18.92
CA SER A 77 6.64 1.84 19.74
C SER A 77 7.43 3.12 19.98
N PHE A 78 6.75 4.26 19.92
CA PHE A 78 7.31 5.53 20.38
C PHE A 78 7.58 5.47 21.89
N ARG A 79 8.74 5.94 22.33
CA ARG A 79 9.10 6.07 23.76
C ARG A 79 9.20 7.54 24.12
N ALA A 80 8.19 8.05 24.84
CA ALA A 80 8.26 9.35 25.50
C ALA A 80 9.20 9.24 26.72
N GLY A 81 10.12 10.20 26.85
CA GLY A 81 11.01 10.34 28.02
C GLY A 81 10.33 10.99 29.21
#